data_AF-A0A8T2CY49-F1
#
_entry.id   AF-A0A8T2CY49-F1
#
_cell.length_a   1.000
_cell.length_b   1.000
_cell.length_c   1.000
_cell.angle_alpha   90.00
_cell.angle_beta   90.00
_cell.angle_gamma   90.00
#
_symmetry.space_group_name_H-M   'P 1'
#
loop_
_entity.id
_entity.type
_entity.pdbx_description
1 polymer ?
#
loop_
_entity_poly.entity_id
_entity_poly.type
_entity_poly.pdbx_seq_one_letter_code
_entity_poly.pdbx_strand_id
1 'polypeptide(L)'
;MFSLILHGGRRSRELHQWRNLNLLLQNSSAFTESFSSVVTTTKDLSLEDERKRKTFTVSYLIDSLGLTTKLAESISMKANFDEKGNPDSVLKLLRSYGFKDSQISSIISTYPRFLIENPEKTLRAKLHFLKLNGASSSELTEIVSKVPKILGKRGGKWISHYYDYVKEILQDQDSSSSSSKRKQTNRNRNVSVLRKLGVPQRLLLNLLISRAKPVCGKERFEESVKKIVEMGFDPKSPKFVNALYVFYELSDKTIEEKVNAYIRLGLSVNEVWAVFKKWPFSLKYSEKNIIQKFETLKRVGLTKEEVCLVVKKYPECVGTSEEKIVKSVKTFLELGFTKDEVLMIIKRHPQCIGLAADSVKKKTEFLVKTMGWPLKVVASTPIVLGFSLEKFVLPRCNVIKALMSNGLIGEMPAISSVLTSPKLKFLKLFVEKHQDVLPELNSIFTGDSILINKIAL
;
A
#
# COMPACT_ATOMS: atom_id res chain seq x y z
N MET A 1 15.53 22.97 17.07
CA MET A 1 15.85 21.79 16.22
C MET A 1 15.24 21.86 14.81
N PHE A 2 14.04 22.41 14.61
CA PHE A 2 13.48 22.67 13.26
C PHE A 2 14.29 23.69 12.43
N SER A 3 14.93 24.66 13.08
CA SER A 3 15.81 25.66 12.45
C SER A 3 17.02 25.06 11.72
N LEU A 4 17.50 23.88 12.13
CA LEU A 4 18.65 23.22 11.50
C LEU A 4 18.27 22.48 10.20
N ILE A 5 16.99 22.15 10.01
CA ILE A 5 16.46 21.55 8.77
C ILE A 5 16.19 22.64 7.71
N LEU A 6 15.89 23.87 8.16
CA LEU A 6 15.42 24.97 7.32
C LEU A 6 16.52 25.67 6.50
N HIS A 7 17.80 25.39 6.75
CA HIS A 7 18.91 26.06 6.05
C HIS A 7 19.43 25.33 4.81
N GLY A 8 18.88 24.16 4.44
CA GLY A 8 19.38 23.35 3.32
C GLY A 8 18.51 23.28 2.06
N GLY A 9 17.35 23.95 2.00
CA GLY A 9 16.38 23.82 0.90
C GLY A 9 16.12 25.12 0.16
N ARG A 10 16.33 25.14 -1.17
CA ARG A 10 16.15 26.29 -2.07
C ARG A 10 14.84 27.06 -1.81
N ARG A 11 14.98 28.32 -1.38
CA ARG A 11 13.91 29.33 -1.35
C ARG A 11 13.51 29.71 -2.78
N SER A 12 12.24 29.52 -3.16
CA SER A 12 11.64 30.23 -4.29
C SER A 12 10.11 30.12 -4.31
N ARG A 13 9.44 31.29 -4.29
CA ARG A 13 8.05 31.63 -4.72
C ARG A 13 6.81 31.43 -3.84
N GLU A 14 6.82 30.74 -2.69
CA GLU A 14 5.55 30.52 -1.94
C GLU A 14 5.21 31.55 -0.84
N LEU A 15 6.07 32.53 -0.57
CA LEU A 15 5.90 33.48 0.55
C LEU A 15 4.71 34.45 0.40
N HIS A 16 4.19 34.67 -0.82
CA HIS A 16 3.06 35.58 -1.04
C HIS A 16 1.72 35.02 -0.55
N GLN A 17 1.55 33.69 -0.49
CA GLN A 17 0.28 33.08 -0.07
C GLN A 17 0.05 33.19 1.46
N TRP A 18 1.12 33.35 2.23
CA TRP A 18 1.08 33.34 3.69
C TRP A 18 0.61 34.65 4.33
N ARG A 19 0.77 35.81 3.65
CA ARG A 19 0.37 37.12 4.20
C ARG A 19 -1.14 37.25 4.42
N ASN A 20 -1.96 36.56 3.64
CA ASN A 20 -3.43 36.64 3.72
C ASN A 20 -4.06 35.74 4.79
N LEU A 21 -3.31 34.81 5.38
CA LEU A 21 -3.83 33.87 6.39
C LEU A 21 -3.89 34.46 7.81
N ASN A 22 -3.06 35.46 8.10
CA ASN A 22 -2.91 36.02 9.45
C ASN A 22 -4.13 36.84 9.95
N LEU A 23 -5.00 37.32 9.06
CA LEU A 23 -6.09 38.25 9.42
C LEU A 23 -7.36 37.59 10.00
N LEU A 24 -7.48 36.26 9.98
CA LEU A 24 -8.72 35.55 10.32
C LEU A 24 -8.67 34.74 11.63
N LEU A 25 -7.64 34.92 12.44
CA LEU A 25 -7.28 34.03 13.54
C LEU A 25 -7.33 34.70 14.91
N GLN A 26 -8.53 35.02 15.42
CA GLN A 26 -8.73 35.22 16.85
C GLN A 26 -9.94 34.40 17.36
N ASN A 27 -9.79 33.86 18.57
CA ASN A 27 -10.79 33.19 19.45
C ASN A 27 -10.92 31.64 19.43
N SER A 28 -10.22 31.03 20.41
CA SER A 28 -10.59 30.03 21.46
C SER A 28 -11.67 28.93 21.20
N SER A 29 -11.69 27.73 21.82
CA SER A 29 -10.82 26.95 22.73
C SER A 29 -11.44 25.53 22.93
N ALA A 30 -10.58 24.54 23.19
CA ALA A 30 -10.64 23.34 24.06
C ALA A 30 -11.59 22.10 23.88
N PHE A 31 -10.95 20.93 24.14
CA PHE A 31 -11.38 19.60 24.63
C PHE A 31 -11.56 18.36 23.69
N THR A 32 -10.88 17.29 24.14
CA THR A 32 -10.57 15.92 23.62
C THR A 32 -11.50 14.85 24.24
N GLU A 33 -11.70 13.64 23.68
CA GLU A 33 -10.91 12.41 24.00
C GLU A 33 -11.25 11.17 23.10
N SER A 34 -10.53 10.07 23.36
CA SER A 34 -10.07 8.92 22.55
C SER A 34 -11.04 7.72 22.38
N PHE A 35 -10.68 6.70 21.55
CA PHE A 35 -10.67 5.25 21.90
C PHE A 35 -10.22 4.34 20.71
N SER A 36 -9.59 3.19 21.06
CA SER A 36 -8.97 2.17 20.18
C SER A 36 -9.91 1.01 19.80
N SER A 37 -9.54 0.13 18.84
CA SER A 37 -10.24 -1.15 18.64
C SER A 37 -9.39 -2.30 18.04
N VAL A 38 -9.71 -3.49 18.55
CA VAL A 38 -9.16 -4.86 18.43
C VAL A 38 -9.22 -5.51 17.03
N VAL A 39 -8.30 -6.45 16.78
CA VAL A 39 -8.14 -7.31 15.58
C VAL A 39 -8.77 -8.70 15.81
N THR A 40 -9.43 -9.26 14.79
CA THR A 40 -9.84 -10.67 14.74
C THR A 40 -9.10 -11.45 13.65
N THR A 41 -8.68 -12.65 14.03
CA THR A 41 -7.95 -13.69 13.27
C THR A 41 -8.88 -14.52 12.39
N THR A 42 -8.39 -15.03 11.27
CA THR A 42 -9.06 -16.08 10.47
C THR A 42 -8.05 -17.13 9.97
N LYS A 43 -8.50 -18.39 9.99
CA LYS A 43 -7.81 -19.67 9.76
C LYS A 43 -7.36 -19.94 8.31
N ASP A 44 -6.36 -20.81 8.19
CA ASP A 44 -5.71 -21.35 6.97
C ASP A 44 -6.64 -22.14 6.03
N LEU A 45 -6.39 -22.01 4.71
CA LEU A 45 -7.00 -22.77 3.60
C LEU A 45 -5.91 -23.26 2.63
N SER A 46 -6.16 -24.38 1.93
CA SER A 46 -5.19 -25.08 1.07
C SER A 46 -4.88 -24.36 -0.25
N LEU A 47 -3.67 -24.59 -0.79
CA LEU A 47 -3.09 -23.84 -1.92
C LEU A 47 -3.74 -24.11 -3.30
N GLU A 48 -4.26 -25.32 -3.51
CA GLU A 48 -5.03 -25.71 -4.70
C GLU A 48 -6.36 -24.95 -4.77
N ASP A 49 -7.01 -24.85 -3.61
CA ASP A 49 -8.29 -24.18 -3.43
C ASP A 49 -8.14 -22.66 -3.64
N GLU A 50 -7.09 -22.05 -3.08
CA GLU A 50 -6.76 -20.65 -3.35
C GLU A 50 -6.56 -20.33 -4.84
N ARG A 51 -5.93 -21.23 -5.61
CA ARG A 51 -5.65 -21.01 -7.03
C ARG A 51 -6.93 -21.08 -7.85
N LYS A 52 -7.80 -22.06 -7.58
CA LYS A 52 -9.12 -22.19 -8.23
C LYS A 52 -10.00 -20.97 -7.96
N ARG A 53 -10.04 -20.50 -6.71
CA ARG A 53 -10.81 -19.31 -6.29
C ARG A 53 -10.33 -18.02 -6.96
N LYS A 54 -9.01 -17.83 -7.06
CA LYS A 54 -8.41 -16.66 -7.75
C LYS A 54 -8.76 -16.67 -9.23
N THR A 55 -8.70 -17.82 -9.89
CA THR A 55 -9.07 -17.97 -11.31
C THR A 55 -10.55 -17.66 -11.53
N PHE A 56 -11.42 -18.18 -10.65
CA PHE A 56 -12.86 -17.91 -10.69
C PHE A 56 -13.20 -16.43 -10.48
N THR A 57 -12.56 -15.78 -9.50
CA THR A 57 -12.77 -14.34 -9.24
C THR A 57 -12.37 -13.51 -10.47
N VAL A 58 -11.27 -13.87 -11.14
CA VAL A 58 -10.83 -13.15 -12.35
C VAL A 58 -11.80 -13.31 -13.50
N SER A 59 -12.24 -14.53 -13.82
CA SER A 59 -13.22 -14.76 -14.89
C SER A 59 -14.54 -14.08 -14.59
N TYR A 60 -15.04 -14.20 -13.35
CA TYR A 60 -16.27 -13.53 -12.91
C TYR A 60 -16.23 -12.01 -13.12
N LEU A 61 -15.11 -11.35 -12.76
CA LEU A 61 -14.95 -9.90 -12.90
C LEU A 61 -14.89 -9.45 -14.36
N ILE A 62 -14.33 -10.28 -15.25
CA ILE A 62 -14.29 -10.01 -16.68
C ILE A 62 -15.70 -10.15 -17.25
N ASP A 63 -16.35 -11.28 -16.98
CA ASP A 63 -17.66 -11.62 -17.56
C ASP A 63 -18.78 -10.71 -17.05
N SER A 64 -18.76 -10.34 -15.76
CA SER A 64 -19.88 -9.65 -15.11
C SER A 64 -19.74 -8.12 -15.10
N LEU A 65 -18.52 -7.59 -15.22
CA LEU A 65 -18.22 -6.15 -15.12
C LEU A 65 -17.39 -5.61 -16.30
N GLY A 66 -17.01 -6.45 -17.25
CA GLY A 66 -16.24 -6.06 -18.43
C GLY A 66 -14.84 -5.53 -18.12
N LEU A 67 -14.25 -5.93 -16.98
CA LEU A 67 -12.94 -5.45 -16.57
C LEU A 67 -11.83 -6.06 -17.43
N THR A 68 -10.76 -5.31 -17.68
CA THR A 68 -9.56 -5.87 -18.32
C THR A 68 -8.95 -6.96 -17.45
N THR A 69 -8.34 -7.98 -18.08
CA THR A 69 -7.69 -9.11 -17.39
C THR A 69 -6.71 -8.65 -16.32
N LYS A 70 -5.88 -7.64 -16.63
CA LYS A 70 -4.90 -7.05 -15.69
C LYS A 70 -5.54 -6.44 -14.45
N LEU A 71 -6.69 -5.78 -14.62
CA LEU A 71 -7.41 -5.14 -13.52
C LEU A 71 -8.14 -6.18 -12.66
N ALA A 72 -8.82 -7.15 -13.30
CA ALA A 72 -9.46 -8.27 -12.62
C ALA A 72 -8.46 -9.07 -11.77
N GLU A 73 -7.27 -9.33 -12.30
CA GLU A 73 -6.16 -9.96 -11.60
C GLU A 73 -5.62 -9.16 -10.40
N SER A 74 -5.64 -7.82 -10.48
CA SER A 74 -5.22 -6.97 -9.36
C SER A 74 -6.26 -6.99 -8.23
N ILE A 75 -7.54 -7.04 -8.61
CA ILE A 75 -8.68 -7.08 -7.70
C ILE A 75 -8.72 -8.44 -6.98
N SER A 76 -8.48 -9.55 -7.68
CA SER A 76 -8.48 -10.90 -7.09
C SER A 76 -7.42 -11.11 -6.02
N MET A 77 -6.32 -10.35 -6.06
CA MET A 77 -5.32 -10.35 -4.97
C MET A 77 -5.81 -9.65 -3.69
N LYS A 78 -6.83 -8.79 -3.79
CA LYS A 78 -7.34 -7.96 -2.69
C LYS A 78 -8.68 -8.45 -2.14
N ALA A 79 -9.44 -9.17 -2.95
CA ALA A 79 -10.70 -9.80 -2.61
C ALA A 79 -10.85 -11.08 -3.44
N ASN A 80 -11.05 -12.22 -2.77
CA ASN A 80 -11.22 -13.54 -3.39
C ASN A 80 -12.50 -14.19 -2.85
N PHE A 81 -13.25 -14.88 -3.69
CA PHE A 81 -14.50 -15.56 -3.33
C PHE A 81 -14.72 -16.80 -4.21
N ASP A 82 -15.49 -17.74 -3.68
CA ASP A 82 -15.56 -19.11 -4.22
C ASP A 82 -16.86 -19.38 -5.00
N GLU A 83 -17.85 -18.51 -4.82
CA GLU A 83 -19.19 -18.64 -5.41
C GLU A 83 -19.70 -17.28 -5.90
N LYS A 84 -20.55 -17.29 -6.94
CA LYS A 84 -21.15 -16.07 -7.51
C LYS A 84 -22.21 -15.43 -6.61
N GLY A 85 -22.75 -16.18 -5.64
CA GLY A 85 -23.94 -15.80 -4.88
C GLY A 85 -23.81 -14.46 -4.15
N ASN A 86 -22.72 -14.26 -3.41
CA ASN A 86 -22.50 -13.02 -2.67
C ASN A 86 -22.15 -11.82 -3.59
N PRO A 87 -21.18 -11.93 -4.52
CA PRO A 87 -20.90 -10.88 -5.51
C PRO A 87 -22.13 -10.47 -6.34
N ASP A 88 -22.90 -11.41 -6.89
CA ASP A 88 -24.09 -11.10 -7.70
C ASP A 88 -25.15 -10.38 -6.88
N SER A 89 -25.33 -10.78 -5.61
CA SER A 89 -26.25 -10.11 -4.69
C SER A 89 -25.80 -8.68 -4.39
N VAL A 90 -24.50 -8.44 -4.23
CA VAL A 90 -23.93 -7.07 -4.08
C VAL A 90 -24.14 -6.26 -5.36
N LEU A 91 -23.88 -6.82 -6.54
CA LEU A 91 -24.07 -6.12 -7.83
C LEU A 91 -25.55 -5.80 -8.09
N LYS A 92 -26.45 -6.76 -7.85
CA LYS A 92 -27.91 -6.56 -7.95
C LYS A 92 -28.40 -5.48 -6.99
N LEU A 93 -27.90 -5.48 -5.76
CA LEU A 93 -28.23 -4.45 -4.79
C LEU A 93 -27.73 -3.07 -5.22
N LEU A 94 -26.52 -2.94 -5.77
CA LEU A 94 -26.04 -1.66 -6.29
C LEU A 94 -26.90 -1.20 -7.48
N ARG A 95 -27.22 -2.09 -8.41
CA ARG A 95 -28.09 -1.75 -9.55
C ARG A 95 -29.49 -1.33 -9.09
N SER A 96 -30.06 -1.95 -8.05
CA SER A 96 -31.37 -1.55 -7.51
C SER A 96 -31.37 -0.17 -6.84
N TYR A 97 -30.20 0.33 -6.42
CA TYR A 97 -30.02 1.70 -5.94
C TYR A 97 -29.63 2.69 -7.05
N GLY A 98 -29.57 2.24 -8.32
CA GLY A 98 -29.36 3.10 -9.50
C GLY A 98 -27.91 3.28 -9.93
N PHE A 99 -26.97 2.49 -9.42
CA PHE A 99 -25.57 2.56 -9.85
C PHE A 99 -25.40 2.03 -11.29
N LYS A 100 -24.70 2.79 -12.14
CA LYS A 100 -24.33 2.36 -13.49
C LYS A 100 -23.20 1.33 -13.44
N ASP A 101 -23.10 0.43 -14.42
CA ASP A 101 -22.03 -0.57 -14.46
C ASP A 101 -20.63 0.06 -14.48
N SER A 102 -20.44 1.21 -15.13
CA SER A 102 -19.18 1.95 -15.09
C SER A 102 -18.79 2.45 -13.69
N GLN A 103 -19.77 2.88 -12.90
CA GLN A 103 -19.60 3.31 -11.51
C GLN A 103 -19.28 2.11 -10.61
N ILE A 104 -19.99 1.00 -10.79
CA ILE A 104 -19.73 -0.26 -10.09
C ILE A 104 -18.30 -0.75 -10.37
N SER A 105 -17.89 -0.76 -11.64
CA SER A 105 -16.52 -1.13 -12.03
C SER A 105 -15.46 -0.24 -11.37
N SER A 106 -15.70 1.06 -11.26
CA SER A 106 -14.82 1.99 -10.54
C SER A 106 -14.75 1.70 -9.03
N ILE A 107 -15.90 1.42 -8.40
CA ILE A 107 -16.02 1.07 -6.97
C ILE A 107 -15.21 -0.19 -6.68
N ILE A 108 -15.43 -1.26 -7.45
CA ILE A 108 -14.76 -2.55 -7.25
C ILE A 108 -13.25 -2.42 -7.49
N SER A 109 -12.85 -1.64 -8.49
CA SER A 109 -11.43 -1.37 -8.76
C SER A 109 -10.74 -0.64 -7.60
N THR A 110 -11.46 0.28 -6.94
CA THR A 110 -10.93 1.10 -5.85
C THR A 110 -11.01 0.40 -4.49
N TYR A 111 -12.05 -0.40 -4.27
CA TYR A 111 -12.31 -1.08 -3.01
C TYR A 111 -12.84 -2.52 -3.24
N PRO A 112 -11.97 -3.46 -3.67
CA PRO A 112 -12.35 -4.85 -4.01
C PRO A 112 -13.10 -5.61 -2.92
N ARG A 113 -12.80 -5.32 -1.64
CA ARG A 113 -13.40 -5.99 -0.49
C ARG A 113 -14.92 -5.84 -0.43
N PHE A 114 -15.47 -4.89 -1.17
CA PHE A 114 -16.91 -4.67 -1.30
C PHE A 114 -17.66 -5.92 -1.81
N LEU A 115 -17.03 -6.76 -2.64
CA LEU A 115 -17.62 -8.00 -3.17
C LEU A 115 -17.75 -9.12 -2.13
N ILE A 116 -17.06 -9.00 -1.00
CA ILE A 116 -17.08 -9.99 0.09
C ILE A 116 -17.98 -9.53 1.25
N GLU A 117 -18.41 -8.27 1.27
CA GLU A 117 -19.34 -7.80 2.30
C GLU A 117 -20.73 -8.45 2.16
N ASN A 118 -21.48 -8.52 3.26
CA ASN A 118 -22.83 -9.09 3.26
C ASN A 118 -23.84 -8.06 2.72
N PRO A 119 -24.43 -8.27 1.53
CA PRO A 119 -25.25 -7.27 0.86
C PRO A 119 -26.47 -6.87 1.68
N GLU A 120 -27.14 -7.83 2.30
CA GLU A 120 -28.41 -7.59 3.01
C GLU A 120 -28.19 -6.99 4.41
N LYS A 121 -27.28 -7.56 5.19
CA LYS A 121 -27.07 -7.14 6.58
C LYS A 121 -26.21 -5.88 6.70
N THR A 122 -25.24 -5.67 5.80
CA THR A 122 -24.30 -4.54 5.91
C THR A 122 -24.50 -3.47 4.86
N LEU A 123 -24.70 -3.80 3.59
CA LEU A 123 -24.75 -2.80 2.52
C LEU A 123 -26.14 -2.17 2.37
N ARG A 124 -27.21 -2.98 2.33
CA ARG A 124 -28.59 -2.50 2.17
C ARG A 124 -28.95 -1.56 3.31
N ALA A 125 -28.66 -1.94 4.56
CA ALA A 125 -28.91 -1.09 5.71
C ALA A 125 -28.22 0.29 5.61
N LYS A 126 -26.99 0.35 5.07
CA LYS A 126 -26.24 1.61 4.93
C LYS A 126 -26.72 2.46 3.76
N LEU A 127 -26.99 1.85 2.60
CA LEU A 127 -27.53 2.54 1.44
C LEU A 127 -28.93 3.06 1.71
N HIS A 128 -29.77 2.26 2.36
CA HIS A 128 -31.11 2.66 2.80
C HIS A 128 -31.04 3.80 3.81
N PHE A 129 -30.14 3.71 4.81
CA PHE A 129 -29.93 4.77 5.78
C PHE A 129 -29.50 6.08 5.11
N LEU A 130 -28.62 6.05 4.10
CA LEU A 130 -28.24 7.25 3.36
C LEU A 130 -29.41 7.84 2.55
N LYS A 131 -30.22 6.99 1.92
CA LYS A 131 -31.42 7.40 1.19
C LYS A 131 -32.47 8.04 2.11
N LEU A 132 -32.68 7.49 3.31
CA LEU A 132 -33.58 8.05 4.33
C LEU A 132 -33.11 9.42 4.86
N ASN A 133 -31.81 9.70 4.87
CA ASN A 133 -31.27 11.00 5.28
C ASN A 133 -31.26 12.05 4.14
N GLY A 134 -32.09 11.86 3.10
CA GLY A 134 -32.33 12.87 2.08
C GLY A 134 -31.36 12.86 0.90
N ALA A 135 -30.57 11.80 0.71
CA ALA A 135 -29.77 11.61 -0.49
C ALA A 135 -30.64 11.31 -1.70
N SER A 136 -30.56 12.11 -2.78
CA SER A 136 -31.12 11.68 -4.06
C SER A 136 -30.36 10.46 -4.58
N SER A 137 -31.03 9.60 -5.36
CA SER A 137 -30.38 8.42 -5.94
C SER A 137 -29.18 8.77 -6.82
N SER A 138 -29.22 9.91 -7.53
CA SER A 138 -28.10 10.37 -8.36
C SER A 138 -26.90 10.81 -7.52
N GLU A 139 -27.12 11.61 -6.46
CA GLU A 139 -26.03 12.06 -5.57
C GLU A 139 -25.39 10.88 -4.82
N LEU A 140 -26.22 9.96 -4.33
CA LEU A 140 -25.77 8.77 -3.63
C LEU A 140 -24.82 7.94 -4.50
N THR A 141 -25.22 7.68 -5.75
CA THR A 141 -24.41 6.89 -6.68
C THR A 141 -23.10 7.60 -7.01
N GLU A 142 -23.11 8.92 -7.20
CA GLU A 142 -21.90 9.71 -7.47
C GLU A 142 -20.90 9.69 -6.29
N ILE A 143 -21.39 9.93 -5.08
CA ILE A 143 -20.57 10.01 -3.86
C ILE A 143 -19.94 8.66 -3.54
N VAL A 144 -20.74 7.60 -3.53
CA VAL A 144 -20.26 6.24 -3.23
C VAL A 144 -19.29 5.77 -4.32
N SER A 145 -19.49 6.18 -5.58
CA SER A 145 -18.55 5.87 -6.67
C SER A 145 -17.18 6.50 -6.49
N LYS A 146 -17.14 7.74 -5.99
CA LYS A 146 -15.90 8.47 -5.70
C LYS A 146 -15.25 8.02 -4.38
N VAL A 147 -16.05 7.56 -3.41
CA VAL A 147 -15.59 7.16 -2.08
C VAL A 147 -16.24 5.87 -1.58
N PRO A 148 -15.89 4.71 -2.16
CA PRO A 148 -16.55 3.45 -1.78
C PRO A 148 -16.28 3.03 -0.32
N LYS A 149 -15.18 3.52 0.27
CA LYS A 149 -14.81 3.24 1.68
C LYS A 149 -15.81 3.78 2.71
N ILE A 150 -16.71 4.70 2.34
CA ILE A 150 -17.75 5.20 3.24
C ILE A 150 -18.61 4.05 3.79
N LEU A 151 -18.91 3.08 2.92
CA LEU A 151 -19.76 1.95 3.24
C LEU A 151 -19.03 0.86 4.03
N GLY A 152 -17.69 0.84 4.06
CA GLY A 152 -16.91 -0.11 4.87
C GLY A 152 -16.82 0.24 6.37
N LYS A 153 -17.44 1.34 6.80
CA LYS A 153 -17.33 1.87 8.18
C LYS A 153 -18.49 1.39 9.06
N ARG A 154 -18.21 1.19 10.36
CA ARG A 154 -19.20 0.74 11.34
C ARG A 154 -19.96 1.96 11.92
N GLY A 155 -21.29 1.87 11.93
CA GLY A 155 -22.20 2.83 12.57
C GLY A 155 -22.89 3.80 11.61
N GLY A 156 -24.23 3.82 11.60
CA GLY A 156 -25.04 4.65 10.71
C GLY A 156 -24.82 6.16 10.91
N LYS A 157 -24.79 6.65 12.16
CA LYS A 157 -24.57 8.08 12.46
C LYS A 157 -23.29 8.63 11.83
N TRP A 158 -22.20 7.86 11.83
CA TRP A 158 -20.92 8.28 11.24
C TRP A 158 -20.99 8.34 9.71
N ILE A 159 -21.74 7.42 9.09
CA ILE A 159 -21.97 7.39 7.65
C ILE A 159 -22.76 8.62 7.20
N SER A 160 -23.78 9.06 7.96
CA SER A 160 -24.54 10.30 7.65
C SER A 160 -23.61 11.51 7.66
N HIS A 161 -22.93 11.76 8.79
CA HIS A 161 -22.07 12.94 8.94
C HIS A 161 -20.95 13.00 7.91
N TYR A 162 -20.48 11.84 7.44
CA TYR A 162 -19.48 11.77 6.38
C TYR A 162 -20.08 12.01 5.00
N TYR A 163 -21.28 11.47 4.73
CA TYR A 163 -22.00 11.67 3.48
C TYR A 163 -22.32 13.15 3.25
N ASP A 164 -22.91 13.81 4.24
CA ASP A 164 -23.25 15.23 4.20
C ASP A 164 -22.00 16.08 3.90
N TYR A 165 -20.89 15.70 4.50
CA TYR A 165 -19.61 16.39 4.33
C TYR A 165 -18.97 16.17 2.95
N VAL A 166 -19.02 14.95 2.40
CA VAL A 166 -18.54 14.69 1.04
C VAL A 166 -19.42 15.39 0.02
N LYS A 167 -20.74 15.44 0.26
CA LYS A 167 -21.69 16.20 -0.54
C LYS A 167 -21.31 17.68 -0.59
N GLU A 168 -21.11 18.32 0.55
CA GLU A 168 -20.69 19.73 0.63
C GLU A 168 -19.38 20.01 -0.14
N ILE A 169 -18.37 19.16 0.00
CA ILE A 169 -17.08 19.33 -0.70
C ILE A 169 -17.21 19.16 -2.22
N LEU A 170 -18.05 18.23 -2.66
CA LEU A 170 -18.23 17.96 -4.09
C LEU A 170 -19.12 19.02 -4.75
N GLN A 171 -20.03 19.64 -4.00
CA GLN A 171 -20.98 20.62 -4.51
C GLN A 171 -20.48 22.08 -4.45
N ASP A 172 -19.32 22.34 -3.82
CA ASP A 172 -18.73 23.68 -3.69
C ASP A 172 -19.67 24.73 -3.05
N GLN A 173 -20.68 24.27 -2.30
CA GLN A 173 -21.67 25.12 -1.65
C GLN A 173 -21.21 25.45 -0.23
N ASP A 174 -21.09 26.74 0.08
CA ASP A 174 -21.09 27.28 1.44
C ASP A 174 -22.49 27.12 2.06
N SER A 175 -22.96 25.89 2.29
CA SER A 175 -24.29 25.67 2.84
C SER A 175 -24.29 25.72 4.37
N SER A 176 -24.76 26.86 4.87
CA SER A 176 -25.08 27.11 6.26
C SER A 176 -26.37 26.42 6.69
N SER A 177 -26.31 25.26 7.36
CA SER A 177 -27.42 24.84 8.24
C SER A 177 -27.04 23.82 9.31
N SER A 178 -27.39 24.19 10.55
CA SER A 178 -27.57 23.40 11.78
C SER A 178 -26.34 22.95 12.63
N SER A 179 -26.36 23.46 13.87
CA SER A 179 -25.77 23.03 15.15
C SER A 179 -24.29 22.60 15.31
N SER A 180 -23.48 22.44 14.26
CA SER A 180 -22.04 22.05 14.36
C SER A 180 -21.05 23.07 13.76
N LYS A 181 -21.39 24.37 13.79
CA LYS A 181 -20.73 25.45 13.04
C LYS A 181 -19.19 25.49 13.17
N ARG A 182 -18.59 25.40 14.37
CA ARG A 182 -17.11 25.54 14.55
C ARG A 182 -16.27 24.41 13.94
N LYS A 183 -16.72 23.15 14.04
CA LYS A 183 -15.98 22.00 13.48
C LYS A 183 -16.15 21.94 11.96
N GLN A 184 -17.31 22.34 11.46
CA GLN A 184 -17.61 22.40 10.04
C GLN A 184 -16.83 23.53 9.33
N THR A 185 -16.73 24.71 9.95
CA THR A 185 -15.96 25.84 9.39
C THR A 185 -14.46 25.54 9.32
N ASN A 186 -13.86 24.97 10.38
CA ASN A 186 -12.45 24.59 10.38
C ASN A 186 -12.14 23.58 9.26
N ARG A 187 -13.05 22.62 9.05
CA ARG A 187 -12.93 21.60 8.01
C ARG A 187 -12.94 22.19 6.60
N ASN A 188 -13.95 22.98 6.26
CA ASN A 188 -14.07 23.61 4.94
C ASN A 188 -12.86 24.50 4.65
N ARG A 189 -12.45 25.30 5.65
CA ARG A 189 -11.24 26.13 5.59
C ARG A 189 -9.99 25.30 5.31
N ASN A 190 -9.77 24.24 6.08
CA ASN A 190 -8.59 23.39 5.95
C ASN A 190 -8.58 22.62 4.61
N VAL A 191 -9.73 22.16 4.13
CA VAL A 191 -9.84 21.55 2.79
C VAL A 191 -9.53 22.56 1.69
N SER A 192 -10.02 23.80 1.81
CA SER A 192 -9.71 24.88 0.88
C SER A 192 -8.20 25.15 0.83
N VAL A 193 -7.53 25.20 1.97
CA VAL A 193 -6.06 25.32 2.04
C VAL A 193 -5.37 24.18 1.29
N LEU A 194 -5.76 22.92 1.54
CA LEU A 194 -5.15 21.77 0.86
C LEU A 194 -5.43 21.77 -0.65
N ARG A 195 -6.62 22.22 -1.07
CA ARG A 195 -6.97 22.36 -2.49
C ARG A 195 -6.09 23.41 -3.16
N LYS A 196 -5.88 24.57 -2.51
CA LYS A 196 -4.96 25.62 -3.00
C LYS A 196 -3.51 25.14 -3.11
N LEU A 197 -3.09 24.22 -2.24
CA LEU A 197 -1.78 23.55 -2.32
C LEU A 197 -1.72 22.47 -3.40
N GLY A 198 -2.80 22.20 -4.14
CA GLY A 198 -2.84 21.23 -5.22
C GLY A 198 -2.99 19.78 -4.76
N VAL A 199 -3.45 19.53 -3.51
CA VAL A 199 -3.74 18.17 -3.04
C VAL A 199 -4.90 17.59 -3.85
N PRO A 200 -4.72 16.44 -4.53
CA PRO A 200 -5.76 15.83 -5.34
C PRO A 200 -7.01 15.45 -4.54
N GLN A 201 -8.19 15.60 -5.14
CA GLN A 201 -9.49 15.29 -4.53
C GLN A 201 -9.53 13.90 -3.87
N ARG A 202 -8.95 12.87 -4.53
CA ARG A 202 -8.84 11.50 -3.99
C ARG A 202 -8.12 11.44 -2.62
N LEU A 203 -7.12 12.29 -2.40
CA LEU A 203 -6.34 12.34 -1.16
C LEU A 203 -7.07 13.15 -0.08
N LEU A 204 -7.77 14.22 -0.47
CA LEU A 204 -8.69 14.96 0.41
C LEU A 204 -9.77 14.05 0.97
N LEU A 205 -10.41 13.24 0.13
CA LEU A 205 -11.45 12.29 0.57
C LEU A 205 -10.91 11.28 1.59
N ASN A 206 -9.68 10.80 1.42
CA ASN A 206 -9.03 9.92 2.41
C ASN A 206 -8.76 10.64 3.76
N LEU A 207 -8.46 11.94 3.76
CA LEU A 207 -8.23 12.73 4.98
C LEU A 207 -9.47 12.82 5.89
N LEU A 208 -10.65 12.72 5.28
CA LEU A 208 -11.94 12.94 5.93
C LEU A 208 -12.50 11.66 6.56
N ILE A 209 -12.06 10.51 6.06
CA ILE A 209 -12.45 9.16 6.51
C ILE A 209 -11.63 8.73 7.75
N SER A 210 -10.54 9.44 8.04
CA SER A 210 -9.60 9.05 9.08
C SER A 210 -10.01 9.52 10.46
N ARG A 211 -9.75 8.66 11.46
CA ARG A 211 -10.04 8.92 12.87
C ARG A 211 -9.19 10.06 13.45
N ALA A 212 -8.03 10.32 12.87
CA ALA A 212 -7.06 11.33 13.30
C ALA A 212 -7.48 12.79 13.02
N LYS A 213 -8.43 12.99 12.10
CA LYS A 213 -9.09 14.28 11.87
C LYS A 213 -8.16 15.52 11.75
N PRO A 214 -7.01 15.50 11.04
CA PRO A 214 -6.16 16.68 10.86
C PRO A 214 -6.92 17.86 10.27
N VAL A 215 -7.88 17.57 9.38
CA VAL A 215 -8.73 18.56 8.74
C VAL A 215 -9.72 19.21 9.71
N CYS A 216 -9.97 18.65 10.89
CA CYS A 216 -11.01 19.15 11.81
C CYS A 216 -10.48 20.14 12.86
N GLY A 217 -9.18 20.23 13.09
CA GLY A 217 -8.58 21.15 14.06
C GLY A 217 -8.10 22.45 13.44
N LYS A 218 -8.08 23.51 14.25
CA LYS A 218 -7.64 24.85 13.83
C LYS A 218 -6.15 25.04 14.08
N GLU A 219 -5.73 24.89 15.34
CA GLU A 219 -4.42 25.37 15.83
C GLU A 219 -3.23 24.65 15.20
N ARG A 220 -3.21 23.31 15.24
CA ARG A 220 -2.07 22.53 14.73
C ARG A 220 -2.06 22.33 13.22
N PHE A 221 -3.17 22.59 12.53
CA PHE A 221 -3.30 22.25 11.12
C PHE A 221 -2.37 23.07 10.24
N GLU A 222 -2.40 24.40 10.37
CA GLU A 222 -1.60 25.31 9.54
C GLU A 222 -0.11 25.13 9.80
N GLU A 223 0.28 25.01 11.08
CA GLU A 223 1.66 24.74 11.47
C GLU A 223 2.15 23.39 10.92
N SER A 224 1.32 22.35 10.97
CA SER A 224 1.66 21.03 10.42
C SER A 224 1.82 21.08 8.90
N VAL A 225 0.93 21.78 8.20
CA VAL A 225 1.00 21.98 6.75
C VAL A 225 2.25 22.76 6.37
N LYS A 226 2.60 23.80 7.14
CA LYS A 226 3.84 24.54 6.95
C LYS A 226 5.07 23.64 7.06
N LYS A 227 5.17 22.87 8.14
CA LYS A 227 6.30 21.96 8.41
C LYS A 227 6.48 20.94 7.27
N ILE A 228 5.41 20.31 6.79
CA ILE A 228 5.53 19.30 5.71
C ILE A 228 5.88 19.92 4.35
N VAL A 229 5.40 21.14 4.06
CA VAL A 229 5.75 21.87 2.83
C VAL A 229 7.22 22.30 2.87
N GLU A 230 7.68 22.87 4.00
CA GLU A 230 9.08 23.23 4.21
C GLU A 230 10.02 22.01 4.15
N MET A 231 9.55 20.84 4.58
CA MET A 231 10.26 19.57 4.40
C MET A 231 10.26 19.05 2.95
N GLY A 232 9.53 19.67 2.04
CA GLY A 232 9.50 19.31 0.61
C GLY A 232 8.67 18.07 0.29
N PHE A 233 7.60 17.80 1.04
CA PHE A 233 6.64 16.77 0.64
C PHE A 233 5.78 17.27 -0.54
N ASP A 234 5.70 16.46 -1.60
CA ASP A 234 4.81 16.73 -2.74
C ASP A 234 3.32 16.59 -2.34
N PRO A 235 2.49 17.65 -2.44
CA PRO A 235 1.06 17.61 -2.14
C PRO A 235 0.25 16.55 -2.92
N LYS A 236 0.77 16.09 -4.07
CA LYS A 236 0.14 15.04 -4.90
C LYS A 236 0.45 13.62 -4.41
N SER A 237 1.41 13.48 -3.51
CA SER A 237 1.84 12.20 -2.95
C SER A 237 1.01 11.78 -1.75
N PRO A 238 0.63 10.49 -1.62
CA PRO A 238 0.03 9.98 -0.39
C PRO A 238 0.91 10.19 0.86
N LYS A 239 2.23 10.34 0.68
CA LYS A 239 3.16 10.61 1.78
C LYS A 239 2.93 11.98 2.42
N PHE A 240 2.48 12.97 1.67
CA PHE A 240 2.10 14.30 2.19
C PHE A 240 0.99 14.17 3.23
N VAL A 241 -0.06 13.41 2.88
CA VAL A 241 -1.18 13.09 3.79
C VAL A 241 -0.69 12.33 5.02
N ASN A 242 0.18 11.33 4.86
CA ASN A 242 0.73 10.57 5.98
C ASN A 242 1.58 11.44 6.92
N ALA A 243 2.39 12.35 6.37
CA ALA A 243 3.19 13.30 7.15
C ALA A 243 2.30 14.30 7.90
N LEU A 244 1.25 14.81 7.25
CA LEU A 244 0.26 15.68 7.88
C LEU A 244 -0.39 15.00 9.10
N TYR A 245 -0.74 13.72 9.02
CA TYR A 245 -1.24 12.97 10.17
C TYR A 245 -0.24 12.87 11.32
N VAL A 246 1.05 12.76 11.03
CA VAL A 246 2.08 12.64 12.05
C VAL A 246 2.23 13.96 12.78
N PHE A 247 2.46 15.06 12.06
CA PHE A 247 2.66 16.38 12.66
C PHE A 247 1.42 16.93 13.35
N TYR A 248 0.23 16.62 12.82
CA TYR A 248 -0.99 17.09 13.45
C TYR A 248 -1.26 16.41 14.80
N GLU A 249 -1.05 15.10 14.89
CA GLU A 249 -1.32 14.34 16.11
C GLU A 249 -0.22 14.49 17.17
N LEU A 250 1.04 14.46 16.76
CA LEU A 250 2.16 14.48 17.70
C LEU A 250 2.57 15.92 18.03
N SER A 251 2.88 16.18 19.31
CA SER A 251 3.50 17.45 19.69
C SER A 251 4.96 17.48 19.22
N ASP A 252 5.52 18.69 19.11
CA ASP A 252 6.95 18.86 18.78
C ASP A 252 7.86 18.15 19.77
N LYS A 253 7.53 18.21 21.07
CA LYS A 253 8.25 17.48 22.13
C LYS A 253 8.23 15.97 21.86
N THR A 254 7.07 15.39 21.54
CA THR A 254 6.96 13.96 21.25
C THR A 254 7.69 13.57 19.96
N ILE A 255 7.69 14.44 18.94
CA ILE A 255 8.48 14.23 17.73
C ILE A 255 9.97 14.23 18.06
N GLU A 256 10.44 15.20 18.85
CA GLU A 256 11.82 15.32 19.29
C GLU A 256 12.27 14.11 20.11
N GLU A 257 11.48 13.66 21.08
CA GLU A 257 11.75 12.44 21.86
C GLU A 257 11.96 11.21 20.95
N LYS A 258 11.10 11.04 19.94
CA LYS A 258 11.19 9.94 18.98
C LYS A 258 12.39 10.06 18.04
N VAL A 259 12.70 11.27 17.59
CA VAL A 259 13.90 11.54 16.78
C VAL A 259 15.16 11.22 17.60
N ASN A 260 15.20 11.66 18.85
CA ASN A 260 16.30 11.39 19.77
C ASN A 260 16.44 9.89 20.08
N ALA A 261 15.34 9.12 20.10
CA ALA A 261 15.41 7.67 20.21
C ALA A 261 16.15 7.04 19.03
N TYR A 262 15.86 7.44 17.79
CA TYR A 262 16.63 6.97 16.63
C TYR A 262 18.10 7.43 16.66
N ILE A 263 18.36 8.64 17.17
CA ILE A 263 19.74 9.15 17.32
C ILE A 263 20.55 8.31 18.31
N ARG A 264 19.98 8.00 19.49
CA ARG A 264 20.60 7.09 20.47
C ARG A 264 20.90 5.72 19.88
N LEU A 265 20.07 5.26 18.95
CA LEU A 265 20.24 3.99 18.25
C LEU A 265 21.28 4.03 17.11
N GLY A 266 21.80 5.21 16.78
CA GLY A 266 22.93 5.39 15.86
C GLY A 266 22.61 6.02 14.51
N LEU A 267 21.41 6.56 14.30
CA LEU A 267 21.12 7.36 13.11
C LEU A 267 21.50 8.83 13.35
N SER A 268 22.08 9.49 12.35
CA SER A 268 22.18 10.96 12.38
C SER A 268 20.80 11.61 12.21
N VAL A 269 20.65 12.85 12.69
CA VAL A 269 19.40 13.61 12.55
C VAL A 269 18.91 13.66 11.09
N ASN A 270 19.81 13.83 10.13
CA ASN A 270 19.50 13.87 8.71
C ASN A 270 18.98 12.53 8.19
N GLU A 271 19.52 11.42 8.68
CA GLU A 271 19.04 10.08 8.32
C GLU A 271 17.66 9.78 8.90
N VAL A 272 17.37 10.24 10.12
CA VAL A 272 16.03 10.11 10.71
C VAL A 272 14.99 10.84 9.86
N TRP A 273 15.31 12.06 9.41
CA TRP A 273 14.40 12.81 8.53
C TRP A 273 14.30 12.19 7.12
N ALA A 274 15.37 11.58 6.60
CA ALA A 274 15.30 10.81 5.36
C ALA A 274 14.39 9.57 5.50
N VAL A 275 14.49 8.86 6.62
CA VAL A 275 13.59 7.75 7.00
C VAL A 275 12.15 8.23 7.07
N PHE A 276 11.89 9.36 7.73
CA PHE A 276 10.56 9.97 7.82
C PHE A 276 9.99 10.38 6.45
N LYS A 277 10.79 11.03 5.59
CA LYS A 277 10.36 11.37 4.21
C LYS A 277 10.01 10.13 3.39
N LYS A 278 10.73 9.03 3.62
CA LYS A 278 10.46 7.76 2.94
C LYS A 278 9.16 7.12 3.45
N TRP A 279 8.99 7.07 4.77
CA TRP A 279 7.85 6.47 5.46
C TRP A 279 7.46 7.31 6.70
N PRO A 280 6.49 8.24 6.57
CA PRO A 280 6.16 9.16 7.66
C PRO A 280 5.72 8.49 8.97
N PHE A 281 5.11 7.31 8.87
CA PHE A 281 4.69 6.56 10.05
C PHE A 281 5.84 5.94 10.85
N SER A 282 7.10 6.10 10.44
CA SER A 282 8.27 5.74 11.27
C SER A 282 8.21 6.41 12.65
N LEU A 283 7.72 7.66 12.73
CA LEU A 283 7.56 8.40 13.98
C LEU A 283 6.23 8.11 14.71
N LYS A 284 5.37 7.21 14.21
CA LYS A 284 4.16 6.81 14.97
C LYS A 284 4.46 5.74 16.02
N TYR A 285 5.55 4.99 15.87
CA TYR A 285 5.91 3.95 16.83
C TYR A 285 6.36 4.57 18.17
N SER A 286 6.06 3.88 19.27
CA SER A 286 6.59 4.27 20.59
C SER A 286 8.11 4.09 20.62
N GLU A 287 8.79 4.83 21.50
CA GLU A 287 10.23 4.66 21.70
C GLU A 287 10.58 3.20 22.04
N LYS A 288 9.80 2.58 22.93
CA LYS A 288 9.94 1.15 23.29
C LYS A 288 9.90 0.25 22.05
N ASN A 289 8.94 0.46 21.13
CA ASN A 289 8.83 -0.35 19.92
C ASN A 289 10.04 -0.16 19.00
N ILE A 290 10.53 1.07 18.87
CA ILE A 290 11.71 1.39 18.06
C ILE A 290 12.94 0.70 18.64
N ILE A 291 13.21 0.87 19.93
CA ILE A 291 14.36 0.26 20.62
C ILE A 291 14.29 -1.26 20.52
N GLN A 292 13.15 -1.86 20.89
CA GLN A 292 12.96 -3.31 20.82
C GLN A 292 13.21 -3.83 19.39
N LYS A 293 12.79 -3.11 18.34
CA LYS A 293 13.08 -3.54 16.98
C LYS A 293 14.57 -3.59 16.69
N PHE A 294 15.31 -2.56 17.08
CA PHE A 294 16.76 -2.51 16.87
C PHE A 294 17.45 -3.64 17.63
N GLU A 295 17.02 -3.94 18.86
CA GLU A 295 17.53 -5.09 19.62
C GLU A 295 17.20 -6.43 18.95
N THR A 296 15.98 -6.61 18.42
CA THR A 296 15.63 -7.82 17.67
C THR A 296 16.53 -7.99 16.44
N LEU A 297 16.76 -6.92 15.68
CA LEU A 297 17.61 -6.96 14.48
C LEU A 297 19.09 -7.24 14.84
N LYS A 298 19.56 -6.74 15.98
CA LYS A 298 20.88 -7.10 16.51
C LYS A 298 20.95 -8.58 16.94
N ARG A 299 19.91 -9.08 17.61
CA ARG A 299 19.84 -10.47 18.10
C ARG A 299 19.87 -11.50 16.97
N VAL A 300 19.32 -11.18 15.80
CA VAL A 300 19.42 -12.07 14.63
C VAL A 300 20.80 -12.07 13.98
N GLY A 301 21.71 -11.17 14.39
CA GLY A 301 23.12 -11.15 14.01
C GLY A 301 23.59 -9.94 13.21
N LEU A 302 22.75 -8.89 13.05
CA LEU A 302 23.19 -7.65 12.40
C LEU A 302 23.99 -6.78 13.38
N THR A 303 25.03 -6.13 12.90
CA THR A 303 25.74 -5.06 13.62
C THR A 303 24.86 -3.81 13.74
N LYS A 304 25.21 -2.90 14.66
CA LYS A 304 24.47 -1.65 14.88
C LYS A 304 24.35 -0.84 13.58
N GLU A 305 25.44 -0.74 12.83
CA GLU A 305 25.54 0.01 11.57
C GLU A 305 24.65 -0.63 10.49
N GLU A 306 24.64 -1.96 10.42
CA GLU A 306 23.79 -2.70 9.48
C GLU A 306 22.31 -2.56 9.81
N VAL A 307 21.93 -2.53 11.10
CA VAL A 307 20.55 -2.23 11.51
C VAL A 307 20.14 -0.83 11.06
N CYS A 308 20.99 0.18 11.24
CA CYS A 308 20.73 1.53 10.73
C CYS A 308 20.52 1.53 9.20
N LEU A 309 21.35 0.80 8.45
CA LEU A 309 21.20 0.65 6.99
C LEU A 309 19.87 -0.01 6.60
N VAL A 310 19.48 -1.07 7.32
CA VAL A 310 18.20 -1.77 7.10
C VAL A 310 17.02 -0.82 7.32
N VAL A 311 17.00 -0.07 8.43
CA VAL A 311 15.93 0.88 8.76
C VAL A 311 15.88 2.03 7.73
N LYS A 312 17.02 2.53 7.25
CA LYS A 312 17.08 3.52 6.16
C LYS A 312 16.49 2.98 4.85
N LYS A 313 16.81 1.73 4.52
CA LYS A 313 16.31 1.08 3.29
C LYS A 313 14.84 0.68 3.37
N TYR A 314 14.34 0.29 4.53
CA TYR A 314 12.98 -0.19 4.72
C TYR A 314 12.45 0.18 6.13
N PRO A 315 12.05 1.46 6.33
CA PRO A 315 11.57 1.94 7.63
C PRO A 315 10.39 1.17 8.21
N GLU A 316 9.59 0.56 7.35
CA GLU A 316 8.44 -0.26 7.71
C GLU A 316 8.83 -1.46 8.59
N CYS A 317 10.10 -1.89 8.57
CA CYS A 317 10.59 -2.97 9.45
C CYS A 317 10.40 -2.68 10.94
N VAL A 318 10.30 -1.41 11.34
CA VAL A 318 10.00 -0.98 12.71
C VAL A 318 8.64 -1.48 13.18
N GLY A 319 7.68 -1.62 12.27
CA GLY A 319 6.34 -2.16 12.55
C GLY A 319 6.22 -3.68 12.44
N THR A 320 7.24 -4.39 11.95
CA THR A 320 7.18 -5.85 11.83
C THR A 320 7.23 -6.49 13.21
N SER A 321 6.45 -7.55 13.49
CA SER A 321 6.55 -8.24 14.78
C SER A 321 7.90 -8.95 14.93
N GLU A 322 8.37 -9.12 16.16
CA GLU A 322 9.61 -9.86 16.45
C GLU A 322 9.52 -11.31 15.97
N GLU A 323 8.40 -11.97 16.22
CA GLU A 323 8.11 -13.33 15.77
C GLU A 323 8.26 -13.48 14.25
N LYS A 324 7.77 -12.52 13.45
CA LYS A 324 7.89 -12.58 11.99
C LYS A 324 9.34 -12.51 11.52
N ILE A 325 10.16 -11.68 12.16
CA ILE A 325 11.58 -11.55 11.82
C ILE A 325 12.31 -12.85 12.15
N VAL A 326 12.12 -13.37 13.36
CA VAL A 326 12.77 -14.62 13.82
C VAL A 326 12.32 -15.80 12.96
N LYS A 327 11.02 -15.93 12.67
CA LYS A 327 10.48 -16.97 11.80
C LYS A 327 11.06 -16.87 10.39
N SER A 328 11.18 -15.66 9.83
CA SER A 328 11.78 -15.46 8.50
C SER A 328 13.24 -15.92 8.46
N VAL A 329 14.05 -15.51 9.45
CA VAL A 329 15.46 -15.94 9.57
C VAL A 329 15.55 -17.46 9.67
N LYS A 330 14.73 -18.08 10.53
CA LYS A 330 14.66 -19.54 10.68
C LYS A 330 14.30 -20.24 9.37
N THR A 331 13.29 -19.75 8.65
CA THR A 331 12.92 -20.30 7.34
C THR A 331 14.08 -20.27 6.35
N PHE A 332 14.87 -19.20 6.28
CA PHE A 332 16.03 -19.17 5.39
C PHE A 332 17.10 -20.18 5.81
N LEU A 333 17.38 -20.33 7.10
CA LEU A 333 18.33 -21.32 7.60
C LEU A 333 17.87 -22.76 7.29
N GLU A 334 16.58 -23.06 7.46
CA GLU A 334 16.00 -24.38 7.13
C GLU A 334 16.03 -24.69 5.62
N LEU A 335 16.07 -23.66 4.77
CA LEU A 335 16.24 -23.82 3.32
C LEU A 335 17.71 -24.01 2.91
N GLY A 336 18.64 -24.06 3.86
CA GLY A 336 20.06 -24.32 3.64
C GLY A 336 20.92 -23.09 3.42
N PHE A 337 20.38 -21.87 3.56
CA PHE A 337 21.20 -20.66 3.54
C PHE A 337 22.07 -20.60 4.79
N THR A 338 23.34 -20.22 4.63
CA THR A 338 24.23 -19.93 5.75
C THR A 338 23.79 -18.67 6.49
N LYS A 339 24.20 -18.52 7.77
CA LYS A 339 23.87 -17.32 8.55
C LYS A 339 24.30 -16.03 7.84
N ASP A 340 25.50 -16.00 7.25
CA ASP A 340 26.01 -14.84 6.53
C ASP A 340 25.20 -14.51 5.27
N GLU A 341 24.74 -15.53 4.55
CA GLU A 341 23.83 -15.36 3.40
C GLU A 341 22.48 -14.80 3.84
N VAL A 342 21.92 -15.25 4.97
CA VAL A 342 20.67 -14.69 5.52
C VAL A 342 20.85 -13.21 5.89
N LEU A 343 21.94 -12.87 6.57
CA LEU A 343 22.26 -11.48 6.90
C LEU A 343 22.48 -10.64 5.62
N MET A 344 23.11 -11.20 4.59
CA MET A 344 23.26 -10.55 3.28
C MET A 344 21.90 -10.29 2.61
N ILE A 345 20.99 -11.27 2.64
CA ILE A 345 19.61 -11.14 2.13
C ILE A 345 18.90 -9.98 2.81
N ILE A 346 18.93 -9.92 4.15
CA ILE A 346 18.27 -8.87 4.93
C ILE A 346 18.86 -7.49 4.62
N LYS A 347 20.19 -7.37 4.50
CA LYS A 347 20.86 -6.09 4.20
C LYS A 347 20.58 -5.58 2.78
N ARG A 348 20.47 -6.49 1.81
CA ARG A 348 20.24 -6.15 0.39
C ARG A 348 18.77 -5.92 0.09
N HIS A 349 17.87 -6.70 0.68
CA HIS A 349 16.41 -6.59 0.47
C HIS A 349 15.64 -6.86 1.78
N PRO A 350 15.57 -5.88 2.70
CA PRO A 350 14.93 -6.07 4.00
C PRO A 350 13.46 -6.49 3.95
N GLN A 351 12.77 -6.25 2.84
CA GLN A 351 11.39 -6.68 2.62
C GLN A 351 11.22 -8.20 2.77
N CYS A 352 12.29 -8.99 2.60
CA CYS A 352 12.29 -10.43 2.81
C CYS A 352 11.78 -10.86 4.20
N ILE A 353 11.99 -10.04 5.25
CA ILE A 353 11.53 -10.35 6.61
C ILE A 353 9.99 -10.36 6.73
N GLY A 354 9.29 -9.77 5.75
CA GLY A 354 7.84 -9.71 5.69
C GLY A 354 7.20 -10.75 4.77
N LEU A 355 8.01 -11.56 4.06
CA LEU A 355 7.49 -12.57 3.13
C LEU A 355 6.95 -13.78 3.90
N ALA A 356 5.91 -14.41 3.35
CA ALA A 356 5.37 -15.65 3.88
C ALA A 356 6.36 -16.81 3.66
N ALA A 357 6.54 -17.67 4.67
CA ALA A 357 7.51 -18.77 4.66
C ALA A 357 7.30 -19.71 3.46
N ASP A 358 6.06 -20.14 3.19
CA ASP A 358 5.74 -21.02 2.07
C ASP A 358 6.06 -20.38 0.71
N SER A 359 5.85 -19.07 0.59
CA SER A 359 6.21 -18.34 -0.63
C SER A 359 7.73 -18.29 -0.82
N VAL A 360 8.51 -18.15 0.25
CA VAL A 360 9.98 -18.17 0.16
C VAL A 360 10.45 -19.56 -0.20
N LYS A 361 9.94 -20.60 0.47
CA LYS A 361 10.29 -22.00 0.21
C LYS A 361 10.06 -22.39 -1.26
N LYS A 362 8.85 -22.17 -1.79
CA LYS A 362 8.53 -22.49 -3.19
C LYS A 362 9.44 -21.80 -4.19
N LYS A 363 9.74 -20.51 -3.97
CA LYS A 363 10.60 -19.73 -4.87
C LYS A 363 12.05 -20.20 -4.78
N THR A 364 12.56 -20.44 -3.59
CA THR A 364 13.92 -20.96 -3.40
C THR A 364 14.07 -22.36 -4.01
N GLU A 365 13.12 -23.26 -3.76
CA GLU A 365 13.13 -24.60 -4.36
C GLU A 365 13.11 -24.54 -5.89
N PHE A 366 12.26 -23.70 -6.48
CA PHE A 366 12.24 -23.52 -7.93
C PHE A 366 13.57 -22.94 -8.45
N LEU A 367 14.09 -21.88 -7.86
CA LEU A 367 15.32 -21.24 -8.34
C LEU A 367 16.56 -22.13 -8.18
N VAL A 368 16.62 -22.92 -7.10
CA VAL A 368 17.80 -23.74 -6.79
C VAL A 368 17.69 -25.13 -7.38
N LYS A 369 16.60 -25.86 -7.11
CA LYS A 369 16.44 -27.24 -7.56
C LYS A 369 16.02 -27.32 -9.03
N THR A 370 15.10 -26.46 -9.47
CA THR A 370 14.55 -26.52 -10.83
C THR A 370 15.36 -25.74 -11.86
N MET A 371 15.94 -24.60 -11.46
CA MET A 371 16.76 -23.76 -12.34
C MET A 371 18.26 -23.88 -12.06
N GLY A 372 18.69 -24.60 -11.03
CA GLY A 372 20.11 -24.86 -10.78
C GLY A 372 20.93 -23.65 -10.30
N TRP A 373 20.32 -22.50 -9.95
CA TRP A 373 21.09 -21.40 -9.36
C TRP A 373 21.52 -21.75 -7.92
N PRO A 374 22.81 -21.63 -7.56
CA PRO A 374 23.26 -21.87 -6.19
C PRO A 374 22.59 -20.93 -5.18
N LEU A 375 22.41 -21.39 -3.94
CA LEU A 375 21.84 -20.58 -2.85
C LEU A 375 22.58 -19.23 -2.69
N LYS A 376 23.92 -19.24 -2.76
CA LYS A 376 24.75 -18.04 -2.72
C LYS A 376 24.39 -16.99 -3.78
N VAL A 377 24.03 -17.44 -4.98
CA VAL A 377 23.60 -16.56 -6.08
C VAL A 377 22.22 -15.95 -5.79
N VAL A 378 21.30 -16.74 -5.24
CA VAL A 378 19.99 -16.26 -4.78
C VAL A 378 20.14 -15.26 -3.63
N ALA A 379 21.01 -15.55 -2.65
CA ALA A 379 21.31 -14.67 -1.53
C ALA A 379 21.93 -13.34 -1.95
N SER A 380 22.72 -13.36 -3.03
CA SER A 380 23.32 -12.16 -3.62
C SER A 380 22.30 -11.30 -4.37
N THR A 381 21.18 -11.86 -4.82
CA THR A 381 20.12 -11.16 -5.58
C THR A 381 18.73 -11.34 -4.94
N PRO A 382 18.54 -10.97 -3.66
CA PRO A 382 17.36 -11.39 -2.89
C PRO A 382 16.03 -10.78 -3.35
N ILE A 383 16.06 -9.72 -4.16
CA ILE A 383 14.86 -9.13 -4.76
C ILE A 383 14.06 -10.14 -5.60
N VAL A 384 14.70 -11.17 -6.14
CA VAL A 384 14.02 -12.23 -6.92
C VAL A 384 12.98 -12.98 -6.09
N LEU A 385 13.18 -13.09 -4.78
CA LEU A 385 12.23 -13.71 -3.86
C LEU A 385 10.99 -12.84 -3.62
N GLY A 386 11.08 -11.55 -3.93
CA GLY A 386 9.97 -10.58 -3.87
C GLY A 386 9.04 -10.65 -5.09
N PHE A 387 9.47 -11.21 -6.22
CA PHE A 387 8.63 -11.31 -7.42
C PHE A 387 7.56 -12.40 -7.32
N SER A 388 6.47 -12.27 -8.08
CA SER A 388 5.47 -13.35 -8.20
C SER A 388 6.09 -14.53 -8.92
N LEU A 389 5.94 -15.73 -8.35
CA LEU A 389 6.45 -16.95 -8.96
C LEU A 389 5.78 -17.19 -10.31
N GLU A 390 4.45 -17.19 -10.33
CA GLU A 390 3.64 -17.56 -11.48
C GLU A 390 3.65 -16.49 -12.58
N LYS A 391 3.52 -15.21 -12.20
CA LYS A 391 3.35 -14.12 -13.18
C LYS A 391 4.65 -13.55 -13.70
N PHE A 392 5.76 -13.78 -13.01
CA PHE A 392 7.01 -13.10 -13.31
C PHE A 392 8.20 -14.06 -13.42
N VAL A 393 8.39 -14.94 -12.43
CA VAL A 393 9.56 -15.83 -12.43
C VAL A 393 9.41 -16.94 -13.46
N LEU A 394 8.28 -17.68 -13.45
CA LEU A 394 8.04 -18.80 -14.35
C LEU A 394 8.12 -18.42 -15.84
N PRO A 395 7.46 -17.35 -16.35
CA PRO A 395 7.47 -17.06 -17.78
C PRO A 395 8.89 -16.79 -18.30
N ARG A 396 9.73 -16.13 -17.50
CA ARG A 396 11.13 -15.87 -17.86
C ARG A 396 11.98 -17.12 -17.77
N CYS A 397 11.83 -17.91 -16.71
CA CYS A 397 12.58 -19.14 -16.53
C CYS A 397 12.21 -20.21 -17.57
N ASN A 398 10.96 -20.28 -18.02
CA ASN A 398 10.52 -21.20 -19.06
C ASN A 398 11.15 -20.88 -20.42
N VAL A 399 11.30 -19.60 -20.76
CA VAL A 399 12.09 -19.17 -21.94
C VAL A 399 13.52 -19.67 -21.84
N ILE A 400 14.19 -19.46 -20.69
CA ILE A 400 15.57 -19.93 -20.49
C ILE A 400 15.66 -21.45 -20.62
N LYS A 401 14.74 -22.20 -20.00
CA LYS A 401 14.67 -23.66 -20.14
C LYS A 401 14.53 -24.08 -21.60
N ALA A 402 13.61 -23.47 -22.35
CA ALA A 402 13.40 -23.77 -23.76
C ALA A 402 14.67 -23.51 -24.60
N LEU A 403 15.36 -22.39 -24.36
CA LEU A 403 16.63 -22.10 -25.03
C LEU A 403 17.72 -23.12 -24.68
N MET A 404 17.84 -23.51 -23.42
CA MET A 404 18.83 -24.53 -22.99
C MET A 404 18.53 -25.90 -23.59
N SER A 405 17.27 -26.34 -23.56
CA SER A 405 16.86 -27.64 -24.12
C SER A 405 17.05 -27.72 -25.64
N ASN A 406 17.02 -26.60 -26.35
CA ASN A 406 17.31 -26.52 -27.79
C ASN A 406 18.79 -26.22 -28.10
N GLY A 407 19.68 -26.20 -27.09
CA GLY A 407 21.11 -25.93 -27.27
C GLY A 407 21.45 -24.51 -27.72
N LEU A 408 20.50 -23.56 -27.65
CA LEU A 408 20.69 -22.17 -28.08
C LEU A 408 21.49 -21.34 -27.08
N ILE A 409 21.57 -21.79 -25.83
CA ILE A 409 22.45 -21.27 -24.79
C ILE A 409 23.12 -22.44 -24.05
N GLY A 410 24.44 -22.34 -23.84
CA GLY A 410 25.24 -23.43 -23.26
C GLY A 410 25.28 -23.46 -21.74
N GLU A 411 25.12 -22.31 -21.07
CA GLU A 411 25.20 -22.19 -19.61
C GLU A 411 24.02 -21.40 -19.04
N MET A 412 23.68 -21.67 -17.77
CA MET A 412 22.62 -20.97 -17.06
C MET A 412 22.96 -19.47 -16.93
N PRO A 413 22.16 -18.55 -17.50
CA PRO A 413 22.46 -17.12 -17.43
C PRO A 413 22.44 -16.58 -16.00
N ALA A 414 23.13 -15.46 -15.78
CA ALA A 414 23.13 -14.79 -14.49
C ALA A 414 21.69 -14.46 -14.05
N ILE A 415 21.32 -14.82 -12.81
CA ILE A 415 19.96 -14.63 -12.27
C ILE A 415 19.46 -13.19 -12.42
N SER A 416 20.35 -12.21 -12.33
CA SER A 416 20.05 -10.80 -12.51
C SER A 416 19.64 -10.46 -13.96
N SER A 417 20.31 -11.04 -14.96
CA SER A 417 19.98 -10.85 -16.36
C SER A 417 18.59 -11.40 -16.71
N VAL A 418 18.19 -12.50 -16.06
CA VAL A 418 16.90 -13.16 -16.27
C VAL A 418 15.81 -12.44 -15.48
N LEU A 419 15.95 -12.32 -14.16
CA LEU A 419 14.84 -11.94 -13.27
C LEU A 419 14.85 -10.47 -12.86
N THR A 420 15.97 -9.76 -12.96
CA THR A 420 16.01 -8.33 -12.54
C THR A 420 16.03 -7.36 -13.71
N SER A 421 16.25 -7.82 -14.93
CA SER A 421 16.28 -6.98 -16.11
C SER A 421 14.90 -6.42 -16.49
N PRO A 422 14.82 -5.20 -17.06
CA PRO A 422 13.59 -4.68 -17.65
C PRO A 422 13.04 -5.62 -18.72
N LYS A 423 11.70 -5.72 -18.83
CA LYS A 423 11.04 -6.63 -19.79
C LYS A 423 11.58 -6.50 -21.22
N LEU A 424 11.75 -5.28 -21.73
CA LEU A 424 12.28 -5.05 -23.08
C LEU A 424 13.70 -5.58 -23.26
N LYS A 425 14.55 -5.45 -22.23
CA LYS A 425 15.91 -5.99 -22.27
C LYS A 425 15.90 -7.52 -22.26
N PHE A 426 15.02 -8.13 -21.46
CA PHE A 426 14.84 -9.58 -21.45
C PHE A 426 14.40 -10.12 -22.81
N LEU A 427 13.38 -9.51 -23.43
CA LEU A 427 12.87 -9.92 -24.75
C LEU A 427 13.95 -9.84 -25.84
N LYS A 428 14.68 -8.72 -25.90
CA LYS A 428 15.79 -8.57 -26.85
C LYS A 428 16.86 -9.64 -26.70
N LEU A 429 17.24 -9.95 -25.46
CA LEU A 429 18.34 -10.88 -25.18
C LEU A 429 17.98 -12.35 -25.38
N PHE A 430 16.77 -12.74 -24.99
CA PHE A 430 16.41 -14.17 -24.89
C PHE A 430 15.24 -14.58 -25.78
N VAL A 431 14.51 -13.64 -26.39
CA VAL A 431 13.36 -13.96 -27.25
C VAL A 431 13.65 -13.54 -28.69
N GLU A 432 13.75 -12.24 -28.97
CA GLU A 432 13.91 -11.69 -30.32
C GLU A 432 15.15 -12.28 -31.03
N LYS A 433 16.29 -12.39 -30.31
CA LYS A 433 17.54 -12.94 -30.85
C LYS A 433 17.42 -14.37 -31.37
N HIS A 434 16.48 -15.15 -30.82
CA HIS A 434 16.32 -16.57 -31.12
C HIS A 434 14.98 -16.89 -31.77
N GLN A 435 14.20 -15.86 -32.12
CA GLN A 435 12.82 -16.02 -32.58
C GLN A 435 12.74 -16.67 -33.96
N ASP A 436 13.74 -16.48 -34.81
CA ASP A 436 13.82 -17.13 -36.13
C ASP A 436 14.03 -18.64 -36.02
N VAL A 437 14.72 -19.08 -34.96
CA VAL A 437 15.04 -20.49 -34.71
C VAL A 437 13.98 -21.17 -33.85
N LEU A 438 13.40 -20.43 -32.88
CA LEU A 438 12.38 -20.93 -31.96
C LEU A 438 11.20 -19.94 -31.86
N PRO A 439 10.28 -19.93 -32.84
CA PRO A 439 9.19 -18.95 -32.92
C PRO A 439 8.24 -18.99 -31.71
N GLU A 440 8.11 -20.14 -31.02
CA GLU A 440 7.24 -20.26 -29.86
C GLU A 440 7.71 -19.49 -28.61
N LEU A 441 8.93 -18.93 -28.58
CA LEU A 441 9.47 -18.23 -27.40
C LEU A 441 8.58 -17.08 -26.89
N ASN A 442 7.93 -16.35 -27.80
CA ASN A 442 6.97 -15.31 -27.42
C ASN A 442 5.75 -15.91 -26.71
N SER A 443 5.23 -17.03 -27.20
CA SER A 443 4.08 -17.72 -26.59
C SER A 443 4.42 -18.34 -25.22
N ILE A 444 5.65 -18.83 -25.05
CA ILE A 444 6.16 -19.32 -23.77
C ILE A 444 6.25 -18.17 -22.76
N PHE A 445 6.74 -17.00 -23.20
CA PHE A 445 6.85 -15.83 -22.36
C PHE A 445 5.50 -15.21 -21.97
N THR A 446 4.49 -15.24 -22.86
CA THR A 446 3.13 -14.76 -22.55
C THR A 446 2.31 -15.78 -21.76
N GLY A 447 2.70 -17.06 -21.78
CA GLY A 447 2.00 -18.14 -21.10
C GLY A 447 0.87 -18.76 -21.94
N ASP A 448 0.83 -18.48 -23.25
CA ASP A 448 -0.22 -18.92 -24.17
C ASP A 448 0.05 -20.34 -24.74
N SER A 449 1.26 -20.88 -24.56
CA SER A 449 1.60 -22.20 -25.11
C SER A 449 1.10 -23.34 -24.23
N ILE A 450 0.33 -24.24 -24.84
CA ILE A 450 -0.08 -25.58 -24.35
C ILE A 450 1.12 -26.51 -24.05
N LEU A 451 2.35 -26.06 -24.25
CA LEU A 451 3.61 -26.81 -24.04
C LEU A 451 4.04 -27.00 -22.58
N ILE A 452 3.32 -26.45 -21.59
CA ILE A 452 3.69 -26.62 -20.16
C ILE A 452 3.70 -28.10 -19.75
N ASN A 453 3.01 -28.99 -20.46
CA ASN A 453 2.94 -30.42 -20.15
C ASN A 453 4.02 -31.31 -20.80
N LYS A 454 5.02 -30.76 -21.51
CA LYS A 454 6.14 -31.55 -22.07
C LYS A 454 7.51 -31.28 -21.45
N ILE A 455 7.64 -30.30 -20.55
CA ILE A 455 8.92 -29.94 -19.90
C ILE A 455 8.84 -30.07 -18.36
N ALA A 456 7.89 -30.87 -17.85
CA ALA A 456 7.74 -31.11 -16.42
C ALA A 456 7.53 -32.59 -16.12
N LEU A 457 8.64 -33.32 -15.99
CA LEU A 457 9.03 -34.08 -14.80
C LEU A 457 10.54 -34.30 -14.82
#